data_AF-R7SDW4-F1
#
_entry.id   AF-R7SDW4-F1
#
_cell.length_a   1.000
_cell.length_b   1.000
_cell.length_c   1.000
_cell.angle_alpha   90.00
_cell.angle_beta   90.00
_cell.angle_gamma   90.00
#
_symmetry.space_group_name_H-M   'P 1'
#
loop_
_entity.id
_entity.type
_entity.pdbx_description
1 polymer ?
#
loop_
_entity_poly.entity_id
_entity_poly.type
_entity_poly.pdbx_seq_one_letter_code
_entity_poly.pdbx_strand_id
1 'polypeptide(L)'
;MNNLILRTAVFLVLNVMMSMRIYALYGGSKCVLFLLGSCVTTVQASNIVLTFMAMLPLNVSVVRTPTEGAWCSYAVSNRQAWYQTTAFILLVAYDSLLLVLSVASFIRRLQEQRQGLAGMVDTFMGLIVRDNVLYFILAFSGLTLSACSLFTVANRSLPFNIGFNTIAADLGAGLQLTILGPLMMLSVLEYDALRERGGTSYYTGTATLEFAAVYSPDDCEDDPSKLA
;
A
#
# COMPACT_ATOMS: atom_id res chain seq x y z
N MET A 1 24.92 -3.07 -10.43
CA MET A 1 24.27 -4.35 -10.07
C MET A 1 23.61 -4.29 -8.69
N ASN A 2 24.33 -3.92 -7.62
CA ASN A 2 23.79 -3.87 -6.24
C ASN A 2 22.53 -3.00 -6.09
N ASN A 3 22.50 -1.82 -6.70
CA ASN A 3 21.33 -0.92 -6.64
C ASN A 3 20.08 -1.55 -7.28
N LEU A 4 20.24 -2.32 -8.36
CA LEU A 4 19.13 -2.95 -9.05
C LEU A 4 18.51 -4.06 -8.19
N ILE A 5 19.37 -4.91 -7.59
CA ILE A 5 18.95 -5.98 -6.68
C ILE A 5 18.22 -5.38 -5.49
N LEU A 6 18.77 -4.32 -4.88
CA LEU A 6 18.13 -3.63 -3.76
C LEU A 6 16.76 -3.08 -4.15
N ARG A 7 16.63 -2.43 -5.32
CA ARG A 7 15.36 -1.86 -5.78
C ARG A 7 14.33 -2.95 -6.03
N THR A 8 14.70 -4.06 -6.66
CA THR A 8 13.81 -5.20 -6.88
C THR A 8 13.39 -5.86 -5.55
N ALA A 9 14.31 -6.00 -4.61
CA ALA A 9 14.02 -6.56 -3.29
C ALA A 9 13.04 -5.67 -2.50
N VAL A 10 13.27 -4.35 -2.49
CA VAL A 10 12.36 -3.38 -1.85
C VAL A 10 10.97 -3.47 -2.48
N PHE A 11 10.89 -3.51 -3.81
CA PHE A 11 9.62 -3.64 -4.52
C PHE A 11 8.89 -4.95 -4.21
N LEU A 12 9.65 -6.05 -4.03
CA LEU A 12 9.10 -7.33 -3.62
C LEU A 12 8.52 -7.29 -2.21
N VAL A 13 9.27 -6.75 -1.26
CA VAL A 13 8.81 -6.61 0.13
C VAL A 13 7.57 -5.73 0.20
N LEU A 14 7.53 -4.62 -0.55
CA LEU A 14 6.37 -3.74 -0.64
C LEU A 14 5.13 -4.48 -1.14
N ASN A 15 5.23 -5.18 -2.28
CA ASN A 15 4.10 -5.92 -2.85
C ASN A 15 3.59 -7.00 -1.91
N VAL A 16 4.49 -7.78 -1.30
CA VAL A 16 4.12 -8.83 -0.36
C VAL A 16 3.42 -8.25 0.87
N MET A 17 3.91 -7.12 1.40
CA MET A 17 3.30 -6.46 2.55
C MET A 17 1.89 -5.96 2.23
N MET A 18 1.69 -5.34 1.06
CA MET A 18 0.36 -4.91 0.62
C MET A 18 -0.59 -6.10 0.48
N SER A 19 -0.14 -7.20 -0.15
CA SER A 19 -0.95 -8.40 -0.31
C SER A 19 -1.34 -9.02 1.03
N MET A 20 -0.42 -9.07 1.98
CA MET A 20 -0.67 -9.59 3.32
C MET A 20 -1.72 -8.77 4.07
N ARG A 21 -1.67 -7.43 3.95
CA ARG A 21 -2.68 -6.56 4.56
C ARG A 21 -4.07 -6.79 3.97
N ILE A 22 -4.20 -6.91 2.65
CA ILE A 22 -5.48 -7.25 2.01
C ILE A 22 -5.96 -8.64 2.44
N TYR A 23 -5.05 -9.61 2.51
CA TYR A 23 -5.39 -10.95 2.98
C TYR A 23 -5.93 -10.96 4.41
N ALA A 24 -5.32 -10.18 5.31
CA ALA A 24 -5.81 -9.99 6.67
C ALA A 24 -7.20 -9.32 6.70
N LEU A 25 -7.44 -8.32 5.82
CA LEU A 25 -8.75 -7.66 5.71
C LEU A 25 -9.87 -8.60 5.24
N TYR A 26 -9.55 -9.61 4.43
CA TYR A 26 -10.50 -10.63 3.95
C TYR A 26 -10.75 -11.78 4.94
N GLY A 27 -10.25 -11.68 6.17
CA GLY A 27 -10.49 -12.70 7.21
C GLY A 27 -9.85 -14.06 6.87
N GLY A 28 -8.78 -14.07 6.08
CA GLY A 28 -8.02 -15.29 5.80
C GLY A 28 -8.65 -16.24 4.77
N SER A 29 -9.51 -15.75 3.88
CA SER A 29 -10.07 -16.59 2.81
C SER A 29 -8.98 -17.18 1.91
N LYS A 30 -8.92 -18.53 1.83
CA LYS A 30 -7.93 -19.25 1.02
C LYS A 30 -7.99 -18.90 -0.47
N CYS A 31 -9.19 -18.64 -0.99
CA CYS A 31 -9.38 -18.27 -2.40
C CYS A 31 -8.68 -16.94 -2.74
N VAL A 32 -8.83 -15.95 -1.86
CA VAL A 32 -8.19 -14.64 -1.99
C VAL A 32 -6.65 -14.78 -1.90
N LEU A 33 -6.15 -15.64 -1.01
CA LEU A 33 -4.71 -15.91 -0.92
C LEU A 33 -4.14 -16.49 -2.21
N PHE A 34 -4.80 -17.49 -2.81
CA PHE A 34 -4.35 -18.08 -4.08
C PHE A 34 -4.39 -17.06 -5.21
N LEU A 35 -5.44 -16.24 -5.27
CA LEU A 35 -5.56 -15.19 -6.29
C LEU A 35 -4.45 -14.14 -6.15
N LEU A 36 -4.25 -13.56 -4.96
CA LEU A 36 -3.17 -12.59 -4.72
C LEU A 36 -1.79 -13.20 -4.94
N GLY A 37 -1.56 -14.41 -4.43
CA GLY A 37 -0.29 -15.12 -4.60
C GLY A 37 0.05 -15.33 -6.08
N SER A 38 -0.93 -15.77 -6.88
CA SER A 38 -0.73 -15.95 -8.32
C SER A 38 -0.36 -14.62 -9.00
N CYS A 39 -1.07 -13.53 -8.70
CA CYS A 39 -0.77 -12.21 -9.22
C CYS A 39 0.61 -11.69 -8.80
N VAL A 40 1.00 -11.86 -7.53
CA VAL A 40 2.34 -11.47 -7.07
C VAL A 40 3.40 -12.25 -7.83
N THR A 41 3.24 -13.55 -8.02
CA THR A 41 4.23 -14.36 -8.75
C THR A 41 4.36 -13.96 -10.21
N THR A 42 3.28 -13.59 -10.90
CA THR A 42 3.34 -13.14 -12.30
C THR A 42 4.02 -11.78 -12.45
N VAL A 43 3.75 -10.84 -11.53
CA VAL A 43 4.44 -9.53 -11.48
C VAL A 43 5.93 -9.72 -11.18
N GLN A 44 6.27 -10.59 -10.22
CA GLN A 44 7.67 -10.86 -9.88
C GLN A 44 8.44 -11.54 -11.02
N ALA A 45 7.84 -12.54 -11.66
CA ALA A 45 8.45 -13.19 -12.82
C ALA A 45 8.73 -12.16 -13.94
N SER A 46 7.77 -11.25 -14.19
CA SER A 46 7.93 -10.19 -15.18
C SER A 46 9.06 -9.22 -14.81
N ASN A 47 9.17 -8.82 -13.54
CA ASN A 47 10.24 -7.94 -13.06
C ASN A 47 11.62 -8.60 -13.14
N ILE A 48 11.72 -9.90 -12.85
CA ILE A 48 12.98 -10.66 -12.96
C ILE A 48 13.41 -10.73 -14.43
N VAL A 49 12.48 -11.04 -15.34
CA VAL A 49 12.78 -11.08 -16.79
C VAL A 49 13.22 -9.71 -17.29
N LEU A 50 12.55 -8.64 -16.88
CA LEU A 50 12.92 -7.27 -17.25
C LEU A 50 14.31 -6.89 -16.71
N THR A 51 14.62 -7.27 -15.47
CA THR A 51 15.92 -7.08 -14.83
C THR A 51 17.02 -7.81 -15.61
N PHE A 52 16.78 -9.05 -16.01
CA PHE A 52 17.73 -9.85 -16.78
C PHE A 52 17.98 -9.24 -18.16
N MET A 53 16.92 -8.80 -18.83
CA MET A 53 17.00 -8.08 -20.11
C MET A 53 17.79 -6.77 -20.00
N ALA A 54 17.69 -6.05 -18.87
CA ALA A 54 18.43 -4.82 -18.63
C ALA A 54 19.92 -5.06 -18.33
N MET A 55 20.31 -6.25 -17.87
CA MET A 55 21.71 -6.61 -17.64
C MET A 55 22.43 -7.06 -18.91
N LEU A 56 21.70 -7.52 -19.94
CA LEU A 56 22.30 -7.85 -21.22
C LEU A 56 22.89 -6.58 -21.84
N PRO A 57 24.12 -6.61 -22.37
CA PRO A 57 24.80 -5.41 -22.87
C PRO A 57 24.00 -4.81 -24.02
N LEU A 58 23.32 -3.68 -23.75
CA LEU A 58 22.75 -2.87 -24.80
C LEU A 58 23.91 -2.27 -25.59
N ASN A 59 23.95 -2.54 -26.90
CA ASN A 59 24.79 -1.78 -27.82
C ASN A 59 24.27 -0.34 -27.86
N VAL A 60 24.82 0.51 -27.00
CA VAL A 60 24.40 1.91 -26.90
C VAL A 60 24.99 2.66 -28.10
N SER A 61 24.18 2.83 -29.13
CA SER A 61 24.49 3.74 -30.23
C SER A 61 24.19 5.16 -29.76
N VAL A 62 25.25 5.95 -29.53
CA VAL A 62 25.11 7.39 -29.26
C VAL A 62 24.80 8.08 -30.58
N VAL A 63 23.52 8.41 -30.79
CA VAL A 63 23.11 9.22 -31.93
C VAL A 63 23.37 10.69 -31.60
N ARG A 64 24.37 11.30 -32.25
CA ARG A 64 24.59 12.75 -32.16
C ARG A 64 23.59 13.45 -33.08
N THR A 65 22.60 14.13 -32.51
CA THR A 65 21.73 15.04 -33.26
C THR A 65 22.44 16.38 -33.48
N PRO A 66 22.69 16.80 -34.73
CA PRO A 66 23.64 17.89 -35.02
C PRO A 66 23.16 19.32 -34.74
N THR A 67 21.90 19.57 -34.36
CA THR A 67 21.33 20.92 -34.48
C THR A 67 20.79 21.59 -33.21
N GLU A 68 20.54 20.90 -32.09
CA GLU A 68 19.93 21.56 -30.91
C GLU A 68 20.41 20.98 -29.58
N GLY A 69 21.63 21.32 -29.16
CA GLY A 69 22.18 20.86 -27.89
C GLY A 69 22.45 19.35 -27.86
N ALA A 70 23.52 18.92 -27.18
CA ALA A 70 23.84 17.51 -27.08
C ALA A 70 22.90 16.82 -26.05
N TRP A 71 21.66 16.54 -26.42
CA TRP A 71 20.79 15.67 -25.63
C TRP A 71 21.22 14.22 -25.88
N CYS A 72 21.71 13.56 -24.84
CA CYS A 72 21.99 12.13 -24.91
C CYS A 72 20.66 11.37 -24.94
N SER A 73 20.25 10.92 -26.13
CA SER A 73 19.12 10.01 -26.29
C SER A 73 19.64 8.58 -26.44
N TYR A 74 18.97 7.65 -25.75
CA TYR A 74 19.27 6.22 -25.84
C TYR A 74 18.25 5.56 -26.76
N ALA A 75 18.72 4.95 -27.85
CA ALA A 75 17.87 4.13 -28.70
C ALA A 75 17.67 2.75 -28.05
N VAL A 76 16.45 2.47 -27.61
CA VAL A 76 16.07 1.17 -27.05
C VAL A 76 15.59 0.25 -28.19
N SER A 77 15.99 -1.03 -28.15
CA SER A 77 15.50 -2.04 -29.10
C SER A 77 13.98 -2.17 -29.01
N ASN A 78 13.29 -2.31 -30.15
CA ASN A 78 11.84 -2.44 -30.21
C ASN A 78 11.33 -3.58 -29.29
N ARG A 79 12.05 -4.71 -29.22
CA ARG A 79 11.70 -5.82 -28.32
C ARG A 79 11.67 -5.42 -26.85
N GLN A 80 12.65 -4.65 -26.40
CA GLN A 80 12.74 -4.22 -25.01
C GLN A 80 11.62 -3.24 -24.66
N ALA A 81 11.23 -2.37 -25.60
CA ALA A 81 10.09 -1.49 -25.42
C ALA A 81 8.79 -2.29 -25.19
N TRP A 82 8.53 -3.33 -26.00
CA TRP A 82 7.37 -4.20 -25.82
C TRP A 82 7.34 -4.89 -24.45
N TYR A 83 8.45 -5.49 -24.02
CA TYR A 83 8.52 -6.14 -22.69
C TYR A 83 8.28 -5.15 -21.55
N GLN A 84 8.85 -3.95 -21.65
CA GLN A 84 8.65 -2.90 -20.67
C GLN A 84 7.17 -2.50 -20.61
N THR A 85 6.53 -2.24 -21.75
CA THR A 85 5.10 -1.93 -21.81
C THR A 85 4.24 -3.04 -21.21
N THR A 86 4.51 -4.31 -21.52
CA THR A 86 3.76 -5.44 -20.96
C THR A 86 3.92 -5.53 -19.44
N ALA A 87 5.13 -5.35 -18.91
CA ALA A 87 5.38 -5.34 -17.47
C ALA A 87 4.62 -4.21 -16.77
N PHE A 88 4.58 -3.02 -17.37
CA PHE A 88 3.79 -1.90 -16.86
C PHE A 88 2.28 -2.19 -16.86
N ILE A 89 1.75 -2.77 -17.94
CA ILE A 89 0.34 -3.14 -18.02
C ILE A 89 -0.02 -4.16 -16.94
N LEU A 90 0.82 -5.19 -16.76
CA LEU A 90 0.62 -6.20 -15.71
C LEU A 90 0.64 -5.60 -14.31
N LEU A 91 1.55 -4.65 -14.06
CA LEU A 91 1.62 -3.95 -12.78
C LEU A 91 0.36 -3.11 -12.54
N VAL A 92 -0.06 -2.30 -13.51
CA VAL A 92 -1.28 -1.49 -13.41
C VAL A 92 -2.52 -2.37 -13.22
N ALA A 93 -2.61 -3.50 -13.92
CA ALA A 93 -3.70 -4.46 -13.76
C ALA A 93 -3.71 -5.07 -12.34
N TYR A 94 -2.55 -5.41 -11.80
CA TYR A 94 -2.41 -5.91 -10.44
C TYR A 94 -2.86 -4.87 -9.41
N ASP A 95 -2.38 -3.63 -9.51
CA ASP A 95 -2.75 -2.57 -8.58
C ASP A 95 -4.23 -2.19 -8.68
N SER A 96 -4.80 -2.24 -9.89
CA SER A 96 -6.24 -2.07 -10.11
C SER A 96 -7.04 -3.17 -9.41
N LEU A 97 -6.56 -4.42 -9.45
CA LEU A 97 -7.19 -5.54 -8.78
C LEU A 97 -7.12 -5.39 -7.25
N LEU A 98 -5.97 -4.97 -6.70
CA LEU A 98 -5.85 -4.67 -5.27
C LEU A 98 -6.77 -3.53 -4.84
N LEU A 99 -6.88 -2.47 -5.64
CA LEU A 99 -7.79 -1.35 -5.40
C LEU A 99 -9.25 -1.84 -5.36
N VAL A 100 -9.67 -2.63 -6.34
CA VAL A 100 -11.03 -3.19 -6.42
C VAL A 100 -11.33 -4.07 -5.21
N LEU A 101 -10.41 -4.96 -4.82
CA LEU A 101 -10.56 -5.81 -3.63
C LEU A 101 -10.65 -4.99 -2.34
N SER A 102 -9.83 -3.94 -2.22
CA SER A 102 -9.85 -3.04 -1.08
C SER A 102 -11.18 -2.29 -0.98
N VAL A 103 -11.65 -1.72 -2.09
CA VAL A 103 -12.94 -1.00 -2.15
C VAL A 103 -14.12 -1.96 -1.89
N ALA A 104 -14.11 -3.15 -2.49
CA ALA A 104 -15.14 -4.16 -2.27
C ALA A 104 -15.21 -4.58 -0.78
N SER A 105 -14.06 -4.76 -0.14
CA SER A 105 -13.97 -5.06 1.29
C SER A 105 -14.54 -3.93 2.14
N PHE A 106 -14.22 -2.68 1.79
CA PHE A 106 -14.73 -1.51 2.48
C PHE A 106 -16.26 -1.40 2.36
N ILE A 107 -16.80 -1.57 1.16
CA ILE A 107 -18.24 -1.53 0.92
C ILE A 107 -18.94 -2.63 1.72
N ARG A 108 -18.39 -3.85 1.72
CA ARG A 108 -18.96 -4.97 2.48
C ARG A 108 -19.00 -4.67 3.98
N ARG A 109 -17.90 -4.13 4.54
CA ARG A 109 -17.84 -3.73 5.95
C ARG A 109 -18.81 -2.60 6.26
N LEU A 110 -18.92 -1.59 5.39
CA LEU A 110 -19.92 -0.53 5.55
C LEU A 110 -21.35 -1.09 5.55
N GLN A 111 -21.65 -2.07 4.72
CA GLN A 111 -22.98 -2.70 4.69
C GLN A 111 -23.28 -3.46 5.97
N GLU A 112 -22.33 -4.28 6.45
CA GLU A 112 -22.45 -5.01 7.71
C GLU A 112 -22.59 -4.05 8.90
N GLN A 113 -21.81 -2.97 8.90
CA GLN A 113 -21.81 -1.96 9.95
C GLN A 113 -23.06 -1.10 9.96
N ARG A 114 -23.64 -0.79 8.79
CA ARG A 114 -24.90 -0.04 8.69
C ARG A 114 -26.07 -0.77 9.35
N GLN A 115 -25.96 -2.09 9.54
CA GLN A 115 -26.95 -2.91 10.24
C GLN A 115 -26.71 -2.99 11.76
N GLY A 116 -25.50 -2.70 12.24
CA GLY A 116 -25.11 -2.74 13.66
C GLY A 116 -24.83 -1.34 14.20
N LEU A 117 -25.84 -0.71 14.79
CA LEU A 117 -25.76 0.63 15.36
C LEU A 117 -24.67 0.76 16.45
N ALA A 118 -23.87 1.83 16.32
CA ALA A 118 -23.26 2.63 17.39
C ALA A 118 -21.84 2.30 17.90
N GLY A 119 -20.85 3.02 17.34
CA GLY A 119 -20.39 4.20 18.07
C GLY A 119 -18.87 4.39 18.15
N MET A 120 -18.12 3.34 18.51
CA MET A 120 -16.71 3.52 18.88
C MET A 120 -15.72 2.75 18.00
N VAL A 121 -16.14 1.60 17.46
CA VAL A 121 -15.34 0.84 16.47
C VAL A 121 -15.35 1.55 15.10
N ASP A 122 -16.36 2.38 14.85
CA ASP A 122 -16.57 3.11 13.59
C ASP A 122 -15.45 4.09 13.27
N THR A 123 -15.03 4.88 14.26
CA THR A 123 -13.96 5.87 14.10
C THR A 123 -12.61 5.22 13.86
N PHE A 124 -12.34 4.10 14.54
CA PHE A 124 -11.06 3.41 14.48
C PHE A 124 -10.91 2.60 13.19
N MET A 125 -11.95 1.84 12.82
CA MET A 125 -11.95 1.09 11.57
C MET A 125 -12.05 2.03 10.36
N GLY A 126 -12.76 3.14 10.50
CA GLY A 126 -12.80 4.23 9.52
C GLY A 126 -11.42 4.83 9.28
N LEU A 127 -10.62 5.08 10.33
CA LEU A 127 -9.24 5.58 10.21
C LEU A 127 -8.32 4.57 9.51
N ILE A 128 -8.30 3.32 9.97
CA ILE A 128 -7.45 2.27 9.39
C ILE A 128 -7.82 2.02 7.93
N VAL A 129 -9.11 1.98 7.60
CA VAL A 129 -9.55 1.77 6.21
C VAL A 129 -9.29 3.01 5.36
N ARG A 130 -9.50 4.22 5.89
CA ARG A 130 -9.16 5.46 5.18
C ARG A 130 -7.68 5.53 4.86
N ASP A 131 -6.81 5.13 5.77
CA ASP A 131 -5.37 5.14 5.53
C ASP A 131 -4.95 4.11 4.47
N ASN A 132 -5.54 2.91 4.50
CA ASN A 132 -5.31 1.90 3.46
C ASN A 132 -5.87 2.33 2.09
N VAL A 133 -7.08 2.91 2.04
CA VAL A 133 -7.70 3.38 0.80
C VAL A 133 -6.95 4.58 0.22
N LEU A 134 -6.57 5.55 1.05
CA LEU A 134 -5.75 6.69 0.62
C LEU A 134 -4.42 6.22 0.06
N TYR A 135 -3.79 5.23 0.70
CA TYR A 135 -2.58 4.61 0.18
C TYR A 135 -2.78 3.99 -1.20
N PHE A 136 -3.86 3.21 -1.41
CA PHE A 136 -4.18 2.65 -2.72
C PHE A 136 -4.45 3.72 -3.77
N ILE A 137 -5.14 4.81 -3.41
CA ILE A 137 -5.40 5.95 -4.32
C ILE A 137 -4.09 6.65 -4.66
N LEU A 138 -3.19 6.85 -3.69
CA LEU A 138 -1.89 7.49 -3.92
C LEU A 138 -1.03 6.61 -4.84
N ALA A 139 -1.00 5.30 -4.60
CA ALA A 139 -0.27 4.36 -5.44
C ALA A 139 -0.84 4.30 -6.85
N PHE A 140 -2.16 4.18 -6.98
CA PHE A 140 -2.85 4.16 -8.26
C PHE A 140 -2.65 5.45 -9.05
N SER A 141 -2.69 6.62 -8.39
CA SER A 141 -2.45 7.91 -9.05
C SER A 141 -1.01 8.05 -9.54
N GLY A 142 -0.01 7.63 -8.74
CA GLY A 142 1.39 7.59 -9.17
C GLY A 142 1.62 6.68 -10.38
N LEU A 143 1.01 5.50 -10.37
CA LEU A 143 1.08 4.57 -11.51
C LEU A 143 0.35 5.08 -12.74
N THR A 144 -0.82 5.71 -12.56
CA THR A 144 -1.57 6.32 -13.66
C THR A 144 -0.78 7.45 -14.31
N LEU A 145 -0.13 8.30 -13.50
CA LEU A 145 0.77 9.35 -13.99
C LEU A 145 1.96 8.75 -14.77
N SER A 146 2.54 7.65 -14.28
CA SER A 146 3.64 6.95 -14.94
C SER A 146 3.19 6.23 -16.24
N ALA A 147 1.97 5.71 -16.29
CA ALA A 147 1.40 5.11 -17.48
C ALA A 147 1.06 6.18 -18.53
N CYS A 148 0.48 7.30 -18.11
CA CYS A 148 0.20 8.45 -18.98
C CYS A 148 1.48 9.00 -19.61
N SER A 149 2.59 9.09 -18.85
CA SER A 149 3.87 9.56 -19.40
C SER A 149 4.51 8.57 -20.38
N LEU A 150 4.30 7.26 -20.23
CA LEU A 150 4.73 6.26 -21.22
C LEU A 150 3.91 6.36 -22.51
N PHE A 151 2.61 6.59 -22.40
CA PHE A 151 1.71 6.73 -23.54
C PHE A 151 2.03 7.99 -24.37
N THR A 152 2.44 9.08 -23.72
CA THR A 152 2.91 10.29 -24.42
C THR A 152 4.25 10.06 -25.11
N VAL A 153 5.18 9.27 -24.56
CA VAL A 153 6.44 8.94 -25.24
C VAL A 153 6.22 8.09 -26.50
N ALA A 154 5.25 7.17 -26.47
CA ALA A 154 4.91 6.36 -27.64
C ALA A 154 4.37 7.21 -28.81
N ASN A 155 3.61 8.26 -28.49
CA ASN A 155 3.15 9.26 -29.44
C ASN A 155 4.20 10.36 -29.56
N ARG A 156 5.17 10.21 -30.47
CA ARG A 156 6.29 11.15 -30.78
C ARG A 156 5.93 12.65 -30.92
N SER A 157 4.66 13.03 -30.85
CA SER A 157 4.16 14.40 -30.96
C SER A 157 4.36 15.26 -29.71
N LEU A 158 4.67 14.68 -28.54
CA LEU A 158 4.92 15.44 -27.32
C LEU A 158 6.35 15.19 -26.83
N PRO A 159 7.24 16.20 -26.84
CA PRO A 159 8.57 16.09 -26.24
C PRO A 159 8.42 16.10 -24.71
N PHE A 160 7.89 15.01 -24.16
CA PHE A 160 7.80 14.85 -22.72
C PHE A 160 9.17 14.44 -22.20
N ASN A 161 9.70 15.26 -21.29
CA ASN A 161 11.06 15.17 -20.80
C ASN A 161 11.23 13.86 -20.00
N ILE A 162 12.02 12.91 -20.50
CA ILE A 162 12.31 11.61 -19.87
C ILE A 162 12.77 11.79 -18.41
N GLY A 163 13.44 12.90 -18.11
CA GLY A 163 13.82 13.28 -16.76
C GLY A 163 12.62 13.48 -15.83
N PHE A 164 11.55 14.12 -16.28
CA PHE A 164 10.36 14.37 -15.46
C PHE A 164 9.66 13.07 -15.07
N ASN A 165 9.55 12.10 -15.99
CA ASN A 165 8.95 10.81 -15.68
C ASN A 165 9.74 10.04 -14.62
N THR A 166 11.06 10.05 -14.75
CA THR A 166 11.95 9.34 -13.81
C THR A 166 11.88 9.99 -12.42
N ILE A 167 11.91 11.32 -12.35
CA ILE A 167 11.79 12.07 -11.10
C ILE A 167 10.43 11.86 -10.46
N ALA A 168 9.34 11.92 -11.23
CA ALA A 168 7.99 11.70 -10.71
C ALA A 168 7.79 10.27 -10.18
N ALA A 169 8.32 9.26 -10.89
CA ALA A 169 8.26 7.87 -10.45
C ALA A 169 9.07 7.63 -9.17
N ASP A 170 10.30 8.18 -9.07
CA ASP A 170 11.12 8.05 -7.86
C ASP A 170 10.53 8.83 -6.68
N LEU A 171 9.95 10.01 -6.91
CA LEU A 171 9.19 10.75 -5.88
C LEU A 171 7.99 9.95 -5.41
N GLY A 172 7.23 9.33 -6.33
CA GLY A 172 6.09 8.49 -5.99
C GLY A 172 6.50 7.29 -5.13
N ALA A 173 7.54 6.57 -5.53
CA ALA A 173 8.09 5.45 -4.76
C ALA A 173 8.65 5.91 -3.40
N GLY A 174 9.31 7.06 -3.37
CA GLY A 174 9.83 7.67 -2.14
C GLY A 174 8.71 8.02 -1.17
N LEU A 175 7.65 8.66 -1.64
CA LEU A 175 6.47 9.00 -0.84
C LEU A 175 5.75 7.75 -0.33
N GLN A 176 5.63 6.70 -1.15
CA GLN A 176 5.08 5.43 -0.71
C GLN A 176 5.90 4.83 0.44
N LEU A 177 7.22 4.82 0.32
CA LEU A 177 8.12 4.29 1.35
C LEU A 177 8.06 5.10 2.65
N THR A 178 8.00 6.43 2.56
CA THR A 178 7.94 7.30 3.75
C THR A 178 6.61 7.19 4.49
N ILE A 179 5.50 6.92 3.79
CA ILE A 179 4.19 6.69 4.41
C ILE A 179 4.11 5.27 5.01
N LEU A 180 4.74 4.29 4.36
CA LEU A 180 4.70 2.89 4.80
C LEU A 180 5.40 2.67 6.15
N GLY A 181 6.50 3.38 6.40
CA GLY A 181 7.29 3.26 7.63
C GLY A 181 6.47 3.52 8.91
N PRO A 182 5.85 4.71 9.05
CA PRO A 182 5.00 5.03 10.19
C PRO A 182 3.80 4.09 10.33
N LEU A 183 3.19 3.64 9.22
CA LEU A 183 2.07 2.70 9.26
C LEU A 183 2.47 1.32 9.79
N MET A 184 3.67 0.83 9.43
CA MET A 184 4.19 -0.41 10.02
C MET A 184 4.40 -0.25 11.52
N MET A 185 5.00 0.86 11.95
CA MET A 185 5.24 1.13 13.37
C MET A 185 3.93 1.16 14.16
N LEU A 186 2.89 1.82 13.63
CA LEU A 186 1.56 1.83 14.24
C LEU A 186 0.96 0.42 14.35
N SER A 187 1.08 -0.40 13.31
CA SER A 187 0.53 -1.77 13.34
C SER A 187 1.19 -2.67 14.40
N VAL A 188 2.47 -2.45 14.69
CA VAL A 188 3.19 -3.19 15.75
C VAL A 188 2.74 -2.70 17.13
N LEU A 189 2.68 -1.37 17.32
CA LEU A 189 2.20 -0.80 18.58
C LEU A 189 0.76 -1.22 18.90
N GLU A 190 -0.09 -1.32 17.89
CA GLU A 190 -1.45 -1.81 18.04
C GLU A 190 -1.49 -3.29 18.43
N TYR A 191 -0.66 -4.12 17.79
CA TYR A 191 -0.55 -5.54 18.13
C TYR A 191 -0.08 -5.73 19.57
N ASP A 192 0.89 -4.92 20.03
CA ASP A 192 1.39 -4.96 21.40
C ASP A 192 0.33 -4.46 22.40
N ALA A 193 -0.39 -3.38 22.10
CA ALA A 193 -1.48 -2.89 22.95
C ALA A 193 -2.63 -3.92 23.10
N LEU A 194 -2.95 -4.64 22.02
CA LEU A 194 -3.92 -5.73 22.06
C LEU A 194 -3.39 -6.93 22.86
N ARG A 195 -2.10 -7.22 22.77
CA ARG A 195 -1.45 -8.30 23.52
C ARG A 195 -1.38 -8.01 25.01
N GLU A 196 -1.12 -6.76 25.41
CA GLU A 196 -1.16 -6.35 26.82
C GLU A 196 -2.59 -6.39 27.40
N ARG A 197 -3.61 -6.00 26.61
CA ARG A 197 -5.02 -6.19 26.99
C ARG A 197 -5.46 -7.66 27.05
N GLY A 198 -4.79 -8.53 26.30
CA GLY A 198 -5.08 -9.97 26.17
C GLY A 198 -4.36 -10.88 27.18
N GLY A 199 -3.89 -10.36 28.31
CA GLY A 199 -3.30 -11.16 29.38
C GLY A 199 -4.26 -12.24 29.89
N THR A 200 -4.06 -13.47 29.43
CA THR A 200 -4.55 -14.74 30.00
C THR A 200 -5.92 -14.71 30.69
N SER A 201 -6.98 -14.28 29.98
CA SER A 201 -8.34 -14.70 30.35
C SER A 201 -8.69 -15.95 29.55
N TYR A 202 -8.33 -17.11 30.12
CA TYR A 202 -8.95 -18.38 29.76
C TYR A 202 -10.34 -18.52 30.43
N TYR A 203 -10.86 -17.49 31.10
CA TYR A 203 -12.11 -17.55 31.83
C TYR A 203 -12.81 -16.18 31.83
N THR A 204 -14.00 -16.16 31.22
CA THR A 204 -15.13 -15.26 31.50
C THR A 204 -14.89 -13.77 31.25
N GLY A 205 -15.50 -13.19 30.20
CA GLY A 205 -15.29 -11.78 29.89
C GLY A 205 -16.34 -11.13 28.99
N THR A 206 -17.63 -11.29 29.29
CA THR A 206 -18.70 -10.41 28.80
C THR A 206 -18.95 -9.19 29.73
N ALA A 207 -17.99 -8.83 30.60
CA ALA A 207 -18.22 -7.87 31.69
C ALA A 207 -17.23 -6.68 31.77
N THR A 208 -16.47 -6.36 30.71
CA THR A 208 -15.43 -5.31 30.77
C THR A 208 -15.60 -4.21 29.72
N LEU A 209 -16.81 -3.66 29.63
CA LEU A 209 -17.07 -2.34 29.03
C LEU A 209 -17.85 -1.46 30.02
N GLU A 210 -17.32 -1.33 31.23
CA GLU A 210 -17.70 -0.28 32.17
C GLU A 210 -16.43 0.48 32.54
N PHE A 211 -16.09 1.49 31.75
CA PHE A 211 -15.01 2.42 32.05
C PHE A 211 -15.59 3.83 32.15
N ALA A 212 -15.42 4.41 33.33
CA ALA A 212 -15.59 5.82 33.70
C ALA A 212 -17.03 6.36 33.80
N ALA A 213 -17.87 5.76 34.65
CA ALA A 213 -18.74 6.58 35.47
C ALA A 213 -17.87 7.28 36.52
N VAL A 214 -17.73 8.60 36.37
CA VAL A 214 -17.05 9.48 37.32
C VAL A 214 -17.71 9.30 38.68
N TYR A 215 -16.97 8.73 39.63
CA TYR A 215 -17.38 8.68 41.03
C TYR A 215 -17.20 10.11 41.58
N SER A 216 -18.30 10.86 41.68
CA SER A 216 -18.35 12.08 42.49
C SER A 216 -18.39 11.65 43.96
N PRO A 217 -17.40 12.03 44.79
CA PRO A 217 -17.48 11.85 46.22
C PRO A 217 -18.33 12.99 46.81
N ASP A 218 -19.66 12.83 46.78
CA ASP A 218 -20.54 13.57 47.67
C ASP A 218 -21.00 12.61 48.79
N ASP A 219 -21.13 13.18 49.99
CA ASP A 219 -21.71 12.62 51.21
C ASP A 219 -20.81 11.74 52.11
N CYS A 220 -19.93 12.41 52.84
CA CYS A 220 -19.70 12.07 54.25
C CYS A 220 -20.44 13.11 55.12
N GLU A 221 -21.73 12.87 55.32
CA GLU A 221 -22.54 13.54 56.35
C GLU A 221 -22.26 12.83 57.68
N ASP A 222 -21.41 13.44 58.51
CA ASP A 222 -21.14 13.04 59.88
C ASP A 222 -22.36 13.36 60.76
N ASP A 223 -23.05 12.32 61.26
CA ASP A 223 -24.13 12.43 62.25
C ASP A 223 -23.57 12.14 63.66
N PRO A 224 -23.41 13.15 64.54
CA PRO A 224 -22.87 12.99 65.88
C PRO A 224 -23.94 12.65 66.95
N SER A 225 -25.05 11.99 66.60
CA SER A 225 -26.16 11.75 67.54
C SER A 225 -26.13 10.43 68.33
N LYS A 226 -25.01 9.69 68.35
CA LYS A 226 -24.88 8.45 69.15
C LYS A 226 -23.70 8.48 70.13
N LEU A 227 -23.85 9.26 71.20
CA LEU A 227 -23.21 8.97 72.49
C LEU A 227 -24.11 9.51 73.61
N ALA A 228 -25.06 8.64 73.99
CA ALA A 228 -25.66 8.62 75.31
C ALA A 228 -24.75 7.84 76.26
#